data_AF-A0A953IUX7-F1
#
_entry.id   AF-A0A953IUX7-F1
#
_cell.length_a   1.000
_cell.length_b   1.000
_cell.length_c   1.000
_cell.angle_alpha   90.00
_cell.angle_beta   90.00
_cell.angle_gamma   90.00
#
_symmetry.space_group_name_H-M   'P 1'
#
loop_
_entity.id
_entity.type
_entity.pdbx_description
1 polymer ?
#
loop_
_entity_poly.entity_id
_entity_poly.type
_entity_poly.pdbx_seq_one_letter_code
_entity_poly.pdbx_strand_id
1 'polypeptide(L)'
;MPPLTSYSQRFEDLYLGCCFPDQRDGFYIDIGAGHPVYDNVSFAFYLRGWRGIAVEPNPWLSQLAHGVRPRDRNIRSLVGASEGTASFHLVNEFHGLSTMIADHARKAESEFGKASQAMTMPVTTLTALCEQRAPASFEFLKIDVEGAEDDVIRGGDWKHFRPKIMVIEALAPYSLAPAWESWEPVLTRHSYRYARFDSLNRYYVAEEESEIMRALTAAPDTFDAVLFRDMQPALDAASHPDHRLAQLLAKVDMVRLPLIERETLVALLTTDLPAESLGKTATEADIAAAAERLFGHIPQSEWLSELRQPHTTIRDVYAQLVETDRFRTACGRISASYAW
;
A
#
# COMPACT_ATOMS: atom_id res chain seq x y z
N MET A 1 -20.53 11.04 10.36
CA MET A 1 -19.29 10.25 10.23
C MET A 1 -18.41 10.94 9.21
N PRO A 2 -17.08 10.95 9.35
CA PRO A 2 -16.22 11.41 8.26
C PRO A 2 -16.49 10.57 7.00
N PRO A 3 -16.34 11.15 5.80
CA PRO A 3 -16.53 10.42 4.55
C PRO A 3 -15.53 9.26 4.45
N LEU A 4 -15.93 8.20 3.76
CA LEU A 4 -15.07 7.07 3.47
C LEU A 4 -13.91 7.53 2.57
N THR A 5 -12.68 7.13 2.88
CA THR A 5 -11.50 7.44 2.06
C THR A 5 -11.07 6.19 1.29
N SER A 6 -10.95 6.32 -0.03
CA SER A 6 -10.32 5.35 -0.92
C SER A 6 -8.87 5.74 -1.13
N TYR A 7 -7.97 4.78 -1.05
CA TYR A 7 -6.53 4.97 -1.29
C TYR A 7 -6.10 4.52 -2.68
N SER A 8 -6.99 3.88 -3.43
CA SER A 8 -6.74 3.40 -4.78
C SER A 8 -7.23 4.37 -5.86
N GLN A 9 -6.85 4.12 -7.12
CA GLN A 9 -7.10 5.03 -8.24
C GLN A 9 -8.54 4.99 -8.76
N ARG A 10 -9.17 3.80 -8.76
CA ARG A 10 -10.49 3.50 -9.32
C ARG A 10 -11.44 2.86 -8.30
N PHE A 11 -11.26 3.14 -7.01
CA PHE A 11 -12.06 2.56 -5.91
C PHE A 11 -11.95 1.03 -5.78
N GLU A 12 -10.89 0.43 -6.31
CA GLU A 12 -10.55 -0.99 -6.18
C GLU A 12 -10.64 -1.47 -4.73
N ASP A 13 -10.15 -0.66 -3.79
CA ASP A 13 -10.19 -0.98 -2.36
C ASP A 13 -11.62 -1.03 -1.79
N LEU A 14 -12.54 -0.22 -2.31
CA LEU A 14 -13.96 -0.21 -1.93
C LEU A 14 -14.72 -1.36 -2.58
N TYR A 15 -14.45 -1.67 -3.86
CA TYR A 15 -14.99 -2.85 -4.53
C TYR A 15 -14.61 -4.15 -3.81
N LEU A 16 -13.33 -4.28 -3.47
CA LEU A 16 -12.84 -5.39 -2.64
C LEU A 16 -13.45 -5.35 -1.24
N GLY A 17 -13.65 -4.15 -0.67
CA GLY A 17 -14.30 -3.96 0.62
C GLY A 17 -15.73 -4.51 0.67
N CYS A 18 -16.50 -4.42 -0.42
CA CYS A 18 -17.82 -5.04 -0.55
C CYS A 18 -17.78 -6.56 -0.47
N CYS A 19 -16.65 -7.18 -0.84
CA CYS A 19 -16.48 -8.64 -0.82
C CYS A 19 -16.08 -9.16 0.56
N PHE A 20 -15.54 -8.31 1.43
CA PHE A 20 -15.01 -8.68 2.75
C PHE A 20 -15.48 -7.72 3.87
N PRO A 21 -16.80 -7.47 4.04
CA PRO A 21 -17.31 -6.38 4.87
C PRO A 21 -17.00 -6.50 6.36
N ASP A 22 -17.05 -7.72 6.92
CA ASP A 22 -16.87 -7.98 8.35
C ASP A 22 -15.49 -8.58 8.69
N GLN A 23 -14.62 -8.71 7.70
CA GLN A 23 -13.35 -9.42 7.84
C GLN A 23 -12.26 -8.51 8.44
N ARG A 24 -11.85 -8.83 9.66
CA ARG A 24 -10.90 -8.03 10.45
C ARG A 24 -9.43 -8.30 10.12
N ASP A 25 -9.13 -9.48 9.58
CA ASP A 25 -7.80 -9.86 9.12
C ASP A 25 -7.90 -10.58 7.77
N GLY A 26 -6.83 -10.55 6.99
CA GLY A 26 -6.79 -11.17 5.68
C GLY A 26 -5.42 -11.07 5.06
N PHE A 27 -5.27 -11.71 3.91
CA PHE A 27 -4.01 -11.80 3.20
C PHE A 27 -4.16 -11.37 1.74
N TYR A 28 -3.22 -10.55 1.29
CA TYR A 28 -3.13 -10.13 -0.10
C TYR A 28 -1.71 -10.29 -0.65
N ILE A 29 -1.63 -10.31 -1.97
CA ILE A 29 -0.38 -10.12 -2.69
C ILE A 29 -0.58 -8.94 -3.64
N ASP A 30 0.31 -7.96 -3.58
CA ASP A 30 0.28 -6.74 -4.39
C ASP A 30 1.56 -6.67 -5.22
N ILE A 31 1.46 -6.98 -6.50
CA ILE A 31 2.57 -7.00 -7.45
C ILE A 31 2.59 -5.69 -8.21
N GLY A 32 3.73 -4.99 -8.15
CA GLY A 32 3.85 -3.60 -8.58
C GLY A 32 3.09 -2.68 -7.62
N ALA A 33 3.40 -2.80 -6.32
CA ALA A 33 2.66 -2.13 -5.27
C ALA A 33 2.75 -0.59 -5.32
N GLY A 34 3.74 -0.02 -6.01
CA GLY A 34 3.88 1.42 -6.18
C GLY A 34 4.12 2.14 -4.86
N HIS A 35 3.59 3.37 -4.75
CA HIS A 35 3.63 4.10 -3.49
C HIS A 35 2.82 3.35 -2.42
N PRO A 36 3.28 3.20 -1.17
CA PRO A 36 2.60 2.39 -0.16
C PRO A 36 1.23 2.92 0.33
N VAL A 37 0.74 4.04 -0.21
CA VAL A 37 -0.44 4.77 0.27
C VAL A 37 -1.21 5.41 -0.88
N TYR A 38 -0.52 6.16 -1.73
CA TYR A 38 -1.11 6.83 -2.88
C TYR A 38 -1.38 5.82 -4.01
N ASP A 39 -2.57 5.88 -4.59
CA ASP A 39 -3.05 4.97 -5.64
C ASP A 39 -2.78 3.48 -5.30
N ASN A 40 -2.91 3.11 -4.02
CA ASN A 40 -2.57 1.79 -3.51
C ASN A 40 -3.81 1.00 -3.06
N VAL A 41 -4.11 -0.08 -3.79
CA VAL A 41 -5.27 -0.95 -3.55
C VAL A 41 -5.22 -1.64 -2.18
N SER A 42 -4.04 -2.05 -1.72
CA SER A 42 -3.90 -2.87 -0.52
C SER A 42 -3.81 -2.05 0.78
N PHE A 43 -3.58 -0.74 0.71
CA PHE A 43 -3.37 0.10 1.91
C PHE A 43 -4.61 0.20 2.81
N ALA A 44 -5.81 0.30 2.25
CA ALA A 44 -7.05 0.32 3.04
C ALA A 44 -7.22 -0.96 3.89
N PHE A 45 -6.80 -2.11 3.35
CA PHE A 45 -6.79 -3.39 4.06
C PHE A 45 -5.69 -3.45 5.10
N TYR A 46 -4.50 -2.92 4.79
CA TYR A 46 -3.43 -2.76 5.78
C TYR A 46 -3.94 -1.97 6.99
N LEU A 47 -4.62 -0.84 6.80
CA LEU A 47 -5.18 -0.04 7.90
C LEU A 47 -6.17 -0.83 8.78
N ARG A 48 -6.84 -1.85 8.24
CA ARG A 48 -7.78 -2.72 8.97
C ARG A 48 -7.11 -3.84 9.75
N GLY A 49 -5.79 -4.00 9.65
CA GLY A 49 -5.04 -5.07 10.34
C GLY A 49 -4.60 -6.22 9.43
N TRP A 50 -4.90 -6.14 8.13
CA TRP A 50 -4.47 -7.15 7.18
C TRP A 50 -2.96 -7.04 6.93
N ARG A 51 -2.38 -8.12 6.40
CA ARG A 51 -0.97 -8.20 6.06
C ARG A 51 -0.80 -9.01 4.78
N GLY A 52 0.22 -8.71 4.00
CA GLY A 52 0.44 -9.40 2.73
C GLY A 52 1.88 -9.42 2.29
N ILE A 53 2.04 -9.71 1.00
CA ILE A 53 3.30 -9.54 0.28
C ILE A 53 3.12 -8.35 -0.66
N ALA A 54 3.98 -7.35 -0.54
CA ALA A 54 4.03 -6.20 -1.45
C ALA A 54 5.34 -6.27 -2.23
N VAL A 55 5.25 -6.28 -3.56
CA VAL A 55 6.43 -6.38 -4.43
C VAL A 55 6.58 -5.10 -5.22
N GLU A 56 7.70 -4.41 -5.03
CA GLU A 56 7.98 -3.13 -5.66
C GLU A 56 9.48 -3.04 -6.03
N PRO A 57 9.83 -3.04 -7.34
CA PRO A 57 11.22 -3.00 -7.78
C PRO A 57 11.90 -1.64 -7.56
N ASN A 58 11.17 -0.51 -7.56
CA ASN A 58 11.72 0.81 -7.34
C ASN A 58 12.36 0.90 -5.94
N PRO A 59 13.69 1.14 -5.82
CA PRO A 59 14.36 1.16 -4.53
C PRO A 59 13.79 2.20 -3.55
N TRP A 60 13.37 3.36 -4.05
CA TRP A 60 12.81 4.42 -3.22
C TRP A 60 11.44 4.04 -2.66
N LEU A 61 10.53 3.57 -3.52
CA LEU A 61 9.19 3.15 -3.11
C LEU A 61 9.22 1.92 -2.21
N SER A 62 10.11 0.96 -2.49
CA SER A 62 10.33 -0.19 -1.62
C SER A 62 10.80 0.24 -0.23
N GLN A 63 11.73 1.21 -0.13
CA GLN A 63 12.18 1.73 1.16
C GLN A 63 11.03 2.43 1.91
N LEU A 64 10.23 3.24 1.23
CA LEU A 64 9.04 3.86 1.81
C LEU A 64 8.04 2.81 2.31
N ALA A 65 7.78 1.76 1.53
CA ALA A 65 6.87 0.69 1.91
C ALA A 65 7.31 -0.03 3.19
N HIS A 66 8.61 -0.28 3.38
CA HIS A 66 9.13 -0.83 4.63
C HIS A 66 8.90 0.10 5.83
N GLY A 67 9.05 1.42 5.65
CA GLY A 67 8.84 2.40 6.72
C GLY A 67 7.36 2.54 7.12
N VAL A 68 6.46 2.52 6.14
CA VAL A 68 5.01 2.75 6.32
C VAL A 68 4.26 1.47 6.68
N ARG A 69 4.63 0.33 6.10
CA ARG A 69 3.89 -0.94 6.15
C ARG A 69 4.77 -2.12 6.62
N PRO A 70 5.35 -2.06 7.82
CA PRO A 70 6.27 -3.10 8.30
C PRO A 70 5.63 -4.47 8.55
N ARG A 71 4.29 -4.57 8.68
CA ARG A 71 3.62 -5.87 8.79
C ARG A 71 3.58 -6.64 7.47
N ASP A 72 3.73 -5.95 6.35
CA ASP A 72 3.83 -6.59 5.06
C ASP A 72 5.24 -7.12 4.83
N ARG A 73 5.33 -8.23 4.11
CA ARG A 73 6.60 -8.66 3.56
C ARG A 73 6.86 -7.89 2.28
N ASN A 74 7.63 -6.81 2.40
CA ASN A 74 8.03 -5.96 1.30
C ASN A 74 9.21 -6.58 0.55
N ILE A 75 9.07 -6.78 -0.76
CA ILE A 75 10.08 -7.45 -1.60
C ILE A 75 10.50 -6.51 -2.73
N ARG A 76 11.80 -6.23 -2.81
CA ARG A 76 12.39 -5.44 -3.88
C ARG A 76 12.86 -6.35 -5.02
N SER A 77 11.93 -6.74 -5.89
CA SER A 77 12.19 -7.65 -7.01
C SER A 77 11.23 -7.34 -8.16
N LEU A 78 11.61 -7.73 -9.37
CA LEU A 78 10.67 -7.93 -10.46
C LEU A 78 9.95 -9.27 -10.27
N VAL A 79 8.79 -9.43 -10.92
CA VAL A 79 8.03 -10.68 -10.95
C VAL A 79 7.76 -11.05 -12.40
N GLY A 80 8.06 -12.29 -12.76
CA GLY A 80 7.86 -12.77 -14.12
C GLY A 80 7.65 -14.29 -14.19
N ALA A 81 7.75 -14.83 -15.41
CA ALA A 81 7.44 -16.23 -15.70
C ALA A 81 8.48 -17.22 -15.12
N SER A 82 9.69 -16.77 -14.84
CA SER A 82 10.79 -17.57 -14.30
C SER A 82 11.73 -16.72 -13.44
N GLU A 83 12.39 -17.33 -12.46
CA GLU A 83 13.42 -16.66 -11.66
C GLU A 83 14.66 -16.31 -12.50
N GLY A 84 15.37 -15.24 -12.12
CA GLY A 84 16.58 -14.83 -12.79
C GLY A 84 16.89 -13.34 -12.59
N THR A 85 17.35 -12.69 -13.65
CA THR A 85 17.55 -11.24 -13.68
C THR A 85 16.98 -10.66 -14.96
N ALA A 86 16.50 -9.42 -14.90
CA ALA A 86 16.01 -8.68 -16.05
C ALA A 86 16.34 -7.19 -15.93
N SER A 87 16.24 -6.48 -17.05
CA SER A 87 16.33 -5.03 -17.08
C SER A 87 15.02 -4.43 -16.57
N PHE A 88 15.14 -3.49 -15.64
CA PHE A 88 14.06 -2.63 -15.18
C PHE A 88 14.38 -1.20 -15.61
N HIS A 89 13.42 -0.55 -16.27
CA HIS A 89 13.53 0.82 -16.72
C HIS A 89 12.78 1.73 -15.73
N LEU A 90 13.52 2.31 -14.80
CA LEU A 90 12.98 3.17 -13.74
C LEU A 90 12.73 4.59 -14.26
N VAL A 91 11.49 5.06 -14.17
CA VAL A 91 11.10 6.44 -14.49
C VAL A 91 10.94 7.23 -13.19
N ASN A 92 11.97 7.97 -12.78
CA ASN A 92 11.99 8.63 -11.46
C ASN A 92 10.92 9.72 -11.29
N GLU A 93 10.63 10.48 -12.34
CA GLU A 93 9.69 11.61 -12.28
C GLU A 93 8.21 11.18 -12.33
N PHE A 94 7.95 9.93 -12.69
CA PHE A 94 6.60 9.39 -12.78
C PHE A 94 6.69 7.87 -12.70
N HIS A 95 6.66 7.36 -11.46
CA HIS A 95 7.03 5.98 -11.19
C HIS A 95 6.08 4.96 -11.83
N GLY A 96 4.79 5.30 -12.03
CA GLY A 96 3.79 4.51 -12.75
C GLY A 96 3.95 4.52 -14.28
N LEU A 97 5.21 4.57 -14.75
CA LEU A 97 5.61 4.26 -16.12
C LEU A 97 6.88 3.38 -16.13
N SER A 98 7.32 2.93 -14.95
CA SER A 98 8.51 2.10 -14.80
C SER A 98 8.19 0.67 -15.18
N THR A 99 9.02 0.05 -16.02
CA THR A 99 8.62 -1.17 -16.73
C THR A 99 9.79 -2.08 -17.02
N MET A 100 9.52 -3.37 -17.25
CA MET A 100 10.49 -4.33 -17.79
C MET A 100 10.59 -4.25 -19.33
N ILE A 101 9.67 -3.53 -19.97
CA ILE A 101 9.53 -3.49 -21.42
C ILE A 101 10.27 -2.28 -21.98
N ALA A 102 11.43 -2.51 -22.61
CA ALA A 102 12.27 -1.44 -23.14
C ALA A 102 11.53 -0.51 -24.13
N ASP A 103 10.54 -1.03 -24.87
CA ASP A 103 9.75 -0.25 -25.82
C ASP A 103 8.80 0.73 -25.12
N HIS A 104 8.23 0.33 -23.98
CA HIS A 104 7.42 1.21 -23.15
C HIS A 104 8.28 2.34 -22.57
N ALA A 105 9.47 2.00 -22.05
CA ALA A 105 10.42 2.99 -21.56
C ALA A 105 10.84 4.03 -22.62
N ARG A 106 11.03 3.60 -23.88
CA ARG A 106 11.32 4.53 -24.98
C ARG A 106 10.13 5.42 -25.33
N LYS A 107 8.90 4.90 -25.25
CA LYS A 107 7.67 5.70 -25.45
C LYS A 107 7.47 6.73 -24.35
N ALA A 108 7.74 6.38 -23.09
CA ALA A 108 7.71 7.32 -21.97
C ALA A 108 8.60 8.55 -22.24
N GLU A 109 9.82 8.31 -22.75
CA GLU A 109 10.74 9.38 -23.12
C GLU A 109 10.25 10.17 -24.35
N SER A 110 9.85 9.50 -25.43
CA SER A 110 9.50 10.18 -26.69
C SER A 110 8.17 10.92 -26.66
N GLU A 111 7.17 10.42 -25.92
CA GLU A 111 5.81 10.99 -25.90
C GLU A 111 5.58 11.93 -24.71
N PHE A 112 6.26 11.68 -23.58
CA PHE A 112 6.03 12.43 -22.33
C PHE A 112 7.29 13.12 -21.80
N GLY A 113 8.45 12.98 -22.45
CA GLY A 113 9.72 13.54 -21.99
C GLY A 113 10.25 12.89 -20.71
N LYS A 114 9.76 11.70 -20.36
CA LYS A 114 10.07 11.01 -19.12
C LYS A 114 11.19 9.99 -19.35
N ALA A 115 12.43 10.43 -19.14
CA ALA A 115 13.60 9.57 -19.26
C ALA A 115 13.59 8.44 -18.22
N SER A 116 14.09 7.27 -18.63
CA SER A 116 14.23 6.11 -17.76
C SER A 116 15.70 5.77 -17.49
N GLN A 117 15.94 5.19 -16.31
CA GLN A 117 17.22 4.59 -15.96
C GLN A 117 17.10 3.07 -16.00
N ALA A 118 17.87 2.43 -16.87
CA ALA A 118 17.96 0.97 -16.88
C ALA A 118 18.79 0.46 -15.68
N MET A 119 18.28 -0.55 -14.99
CA MET A 119 18.98 -1.27 -13.93
C MET A 119 18.70 -2.76 -14.00
N THR A 120 19.70 -3.60 -13.71
CA THR A 120 19.51 -5.05 -13.61
C THR A 120 18.94 -5.39 -12.25
N MET A 121 17.78 -6.05 -12.23
CA MET A 121 17.06 -6.42 -11.01
C MET A 121 16.86 -7.93 -10.95
N PRO A 122 16.81 -8.52 -9.73
CA PRO A 122 16.37 -9.90 -9.57
C PRO A 122 14.91 -10.04 -10.05
N VAL A 123 14.60 -11.19 -10.63
CA VAL A 123 13.27 -11.61 -11.01
C VAL A 123 12.92 -12.82 -10.16
N THR A 124 11.74 -12.78 -9.53
CA THR A 124 11.12 -13.93 -8.86
C THR A 124 9.84 -14.33 -9.59
N THR A 125 9.18 -15.40 -9.15
CA THR A 125 7.89 -15.83 -9.70
C THR A 125 6.79 -15.65 -8.66
N LEU A 126 5.54 -15.52 -9.11
CA LEU A 126 4.40 -15.51 -8.19
C LEU A 126 4.38 -16.79 -7.32
N THR A 127 4.75 -17.94 -7.88
CA THR A 127 4.88 -19.19 -7.13
C THR A 127 5.90 -19.08 -6.00
N ALA A 128 7.13 -18.61 -6.29
CA ALA A 128 8.18 -18.48 -5.28
C ALA A 128 7.84 -17.45 -4.20
N LEU A 129 7.08 -16.40 -4.55
CA LEU A 129 6.53 -15.44 -3.57
C LEU A 129 5.53 -16.11 -2.63
N CYS A 130 4.65 -16.94 -3.17
CA CYS A 130 3.67 -17.69 -2.40
C CYS A 130 4.30 -18.75 -1.49
N GLU A 131 5.32 -19.47 -1.97
CA GLU A 131 6.06 -20.50 -1.20
C GLU A 131 6.75 -19.93 0.05
N GLN A 132 7.02 -18.64 0.07
CA GLN A 132 7.48 -17.92 1.27
C GLN A 132 6.36 -17.71 2.30
N ARG A 133 5.47 -18.68 2.54
CA ARG A 133 4.41 -18.66 3.57
C ARG A 133 3.16 -17.83 3.25
N ALA A 134 2.81 -17.63 1.98
CA ALA A 134 1.44 -17.24 1.67
C ALA A 134 0.47 -18.40 1.99
N PRO A 135 -0.76 -18.12 2.44
CA PRO A 135 -1.80 -19.14 2.51
C PRO A 135 -2.07 -19.78 1.13
N ALA A 136 -2.46 -21.05 1.11
CA ALA A 136 -2.85 -21.73 -0.13
C ALA A 136 -4.07 -21.08 -0.79
N SER A 137 -4.95 -20.45 -0.01
CA SER A 137 -6.00 -19.57 -0.51
C SER A 137 -6.03 -18.28 0.31
N PHE A 138 -6.15 -17.14 -0.36
CA PHE A 138 -6.08 -15.81 0.23
C PHE A 138 -7.00 -14.83 -0.49
N GLU A 139 -7.28 -13.68 0.12
CA GLU A 139 -8.39 -12.82 -0.27
C GLU A 139 -8.23 -12.18 -1.65
N PHE A 140 -7.09 -11.55 -1.94
CA PHE A 140 -6.89 -11.00 -3.27
C PHE A 140 -5.43 -10.91 -3.74
N LEU A 141 -5.27 -10.94 -5.06
CA LEU A 141 -4.04 -10.67 -5.78
C LEU A 141 -4.23 -9.43 -6.66
N LYS A 142 -3.36 -8.44 -6.53
CA LYS A 142 -3.28 -7.27 -7.43
C LYS A 142 -2.05 -7.41 -8.32
N ILE A 143 -2.22 -7.22 -9.63
CA ILE A 143 -1.12 -7.18 -10.61
C ILE A 143 -1.24 -5.92 -11.45
N ASP A 144 -0.19 -5.11 -11.43
CA ASP A 144 -0.03 -3.89 -12.22
C ASP A 144 1.48 -3.71 -12.39
N VAL A 145 2.01 -4.08 -13.56
CA VAL A 145 3.46 -4.14 -13.81
C VAL A 145 3.81 -3.52 -15.16
N GLU A 146 2.98 -2.58 -15.61
CA GLU A 146 3.22 -1.74 -16.79
C GLU A 146 3.50 -2.55 -18.06
N GLY A 147 2.68 -3.59 -18.28
CA GLY A 147 2.64 -4.41 -19.50
C GLY A 147 3.23 -5.82 -19.36
N ALA A 148 3.80 -6.18 -18.20
CA ALA A 148 4.38 -7.50 -17.94
C ALA A 148 3.40 -8.47 -17.24
N GLU A 149 2.09 -8.19 -17.25
CA GLU A 149 1.08 -8.95 -16.51
C GLU A 149 1.04 -10.42 -16.91
N ASP A 150 1.22 -10.72 -18.21
CA ASP A 150 1.26 -12.09 -18.74
C ASP A 150 2.42 -12.91 -18.14
N ASP A 151 3.59 -12.30 -17.97
CA ASP A 151 4.74 -12.97 -17.36
C ASP A 151 4.47 -13.29 -15.89
N VAL A 152 3.90 -12.35 -15.13
CA VAL A 152 3.50 -12.58 -13.74
C VAL A 152 2.50 -13.73 -13.66
N ILE A 153 1.51 -13.75 -14.56
CA ILE A 153 0.45 -14.76 -14.56
C ILE A 153 0.98 -16.15 -14.94
N ARG A 154 1.94 -16.23 -15.86
CA ARG A 154 2.62 -17.48 -16.22
C ARG A 154 3.55 -17.99 -15.13
N GLY A 155 4.05 -17.12 -14.26
CA GLY A 155 4.85 -17.47 -13.09
C GLY A 155 4.05 -18.01 -11.90
N GLY A 156 2.72 -18.09 -12.00
CA GLY A 156 1.83 -18.54 -10.92
C GLY A 156 1.46 -20.02 -10.96
N ASP A 157 1.54 -20.70 -9.82
CA ASP A 157 0.94 -22.02 -9.61
C ASP A 157 -0.49 -21.87 -9.09
N TRP A 158 -1.40 -21.72 -10.06
CA TRP A 158 -2.81 -21.57 -9.76
C TRP A 158 -3.42 -22.81 -9.13
N LYS A 159 -2.80 -24.00 -9.13
CA LYS A 159 -3.42 -25.17 -8.48
C LYS A 159 -3.18 -25.19 -6.98
N HIS A 160 -2.01 -24.75 -6.55
CA HIS A 160 -1.62 -24.77 -5.14
C HIS A 160 -1.87 -23.44 -4.43
N PHE A 161 -1.89 -22.32 -5.17
CA PHE A 161 -2.19 -20.99 -4.63
C PHE A 161 -3.39 -20.36 -5.33
N ARG A 162 -4.40 -20.02 -4.53
CA ARG A 162 -5.76 -19.67 -4.95
C ARG A 162 -6.20 -18.32 -4.36
N PRO A 163 -5.82 -17.19 -4.98
CA PRO A 163 -6.48 -15.92 -4.70
C PRO A 163 -7.99 -16.05 -4.92
N LYS A 164 -8.81 -15.55 -4.00
CA LYS A 164 -10.27 -15.54 -4.17
C LYS A 164 -10.68 -14.54 -5.25
N ILE A 165 -10.01 -13.38 -5.27
CA ILE A 165 -10.18 -12.32 -6.27
C ILE A 165 -8.81 -11.98 -6.89
N MET A 166 -8.77 -11.75 -8.19
CA MET A 166 -7.64 -11.11 -8.87
C MET A 166 -8.08 -9.76 -9.42
N VAL A 167 -7.27 -8.73 -9.20
CA VAL A 167 -7.41 -7.39 -9.77
C VAL A 167 -6.19 -7.16 -10.65
N ILE A 168 -6.38 -7.08 -11.96
CA ILE A 168 -5.29 -7.09 -12.93
C ILE A 168 -5.45 -5.89 -13.86
N GLU A 169 -4.42 -5.06 -13.97
CA GLU A 169 -4.39 -3.99 -14.96
C GLU A 169 -4.59 -4.59 -16.36
N ALA A 170 -5.56 -4.03 -17.08
CA ALA A 170 -6.07 -4.64 -18.30
C ALA A 170 -5.87 -3.76 -19.52
N LEU A 171 -5.18 -2.64 -19.39
CA LEU A 171 -4.94 -1.70 -20.48
C LEU A 171 -3.45 -1.62 -20.79
N ALA A 172 -3.12 -1.63 -22.08
CA ALA A 172 -1.75 -1.49 -22.52
C ALA A 172 -1.26 -0.06 -22.22
N PRO A 173 -0.06 0.12 -21.64
CA PRO A 173 0.50 1.43 -21.35
C PRO A 173 0.43 2.35 -22.58
N TYR A 174 0.13 3.63 -22.34
CA TYR A 174 -0.02 4.72 -23.32
C TYR A 174 -1.23 4.60 -24.28
N SER A 175 -1.44 3.44 -24.89
CA SER A 175 -2.49 3.26 -25.90
C SER A 175 -3.88 3.05 -25.31
N LEU A 176 -3.96 2.60 -24.05
CA LEU A 176 -5.19 2.19 -23.37
C LEU A 176 -5.99 1.12 -24.15
N ALA A 177 -5.31 0.38 -25.04
CA ALA A 177 -5.90 -0.74 -25.74
C ALA A 177 -6.07 -1.93 -24.78
N PRO A 178 -7.05 -2.81 -24.99
CA PRO A 178 -7.16 -4.06 -24.25
C PRO A 178 -5.86 -4.87 -24.24
N ALA A 179 -5.37 -5.23 -23.05
CA ALA A 179 -4.13 -5.99 -22.85
C ALA A 179 -4.36 -7.39 -22.23
N TRP A 180 -5.61 -7.82 -22.07
CA TRP A 180 -5.93 -9.08 -21.39
C TRP A 180 -5.95 -10.33 -22.28
N GLU A 181 -5.90 -10.17 -23.61
CA GLU A 181 -6.00 -11.31 -24.53
C GLU A 181 -4.86 -12.32 -24.37
N SER A 182 -3.68 -11.87 -23.92
CA SER A 182 -2.50 -12.72 -23.71
C SER A 182 -2.63 -13.62 -22.48
N TRP A 183 -3.24 -13.09 -21.40
CA TRP A 183 -3.23 -13.73 -20.09
C TRP A 183 -4.59 -14.26 -19.60
N GLU A 184 -5.72 -13.72 -20.06
CA GLU A 184 -7.08 -14.18 -19.68
C GLU A 184 -7.31 -15.68 -19.98
N PRO A 185 -6.81 -16.25 -21.10
CA PRO A 185 -6.93 -17.69 -21.36
C PRO A 185 -6.26 -18.58 -20.30
N VAL A 186 -5.22 -18.07 -19.60
CA VAL A 186 -4.57 -18.80 -18.51
C VAL A 186 -5.53 -18.88 -17.32
N LEU A 187 -6.09 -17.74 -16.90
CA LEU A 187 -6.99 -17.67 -15.76
C LEU A 187 -8.26 -18.50 -15.97
N THR A 188 -8.88 -18.38 -17.15
CA THR A 188 -10.10 -19.14 -17.49
C THR A 188 -9.89 -20.65 -17.51
N ARG A 189 -8.73 -21.13 -17.99
CA ARG A 189 -8.34 -22.55 -17.92
C ARG A 189 -8.20 -23.03 -16.47
N HIS A 190 -7.87 -22.12 -15.56
CA HIS A 190 -7.72 -22.39 -14.14
C HIS A 190 -8.98 -22.08 -13.32
N SER A 191 -10.16 -22.05 -13.95
CA SER A 191 -11.46 -21.83 -13.28
C SER A 191 -11.57 -20.48 -12.56
N TYR A 192 -10.99 -19.43 -13.14
CA TYR A 192 -11.35 -18.06 -12.78
C TYR A 192 -12.41 -17.51 -13.74
N ARG A 193 -13.35 -16.73 -13.21
CA ARG A 193 -14.46 -16.13 -13.94
C ARG A 193 -14.34 -14.61 -13.89
N TYR A 194 -14.48 -13.96 -15.05
CA TYR A 194 -14.56 -12.51 -15.14
C TYR A 194 -15.77 -11.99 -14.34
N ALA A 195 -15.56 -10.92 -13.57
CA ALA A 195 -16.58 -10.33 -12.71
C ALA A 195 -16.88 -8.86 -13.03
N ARG A 196 -15.84 -8.05 -13.27
CA ARG A 196 -15.97 -6.58 -13.42
C ARG A 196 -14.78 -5.99 -14.19
N PHE A 197 -15.00 -4.83 -14.81
CA PHE A 197 -13.97 -3.94 -15.35
C PHE A 197 -14.23 -2.53 -14.79
N ASP A 198 -13.24 -1.92 -14.14
CA ASP A 198 -13.38 -0.62 -13.46
C ASP A 198 -12.87 0.57 -14.29
N SER A 199 -12.73 0.38 -15.62
CA SER A 199 -12.08 1.25 -16.60
C SER A 199 -10.55 1.19 -16.66
N LEU A 200 -9.89 0.45 -15.76
CA LEU A 200 -8.45 0.21 -15.81
C LEU A 200 -8.12 -1.28 -15.57
N ASN A 201 -8.67 -1.83 -14.50
CA ASN A 201 -8.45 -3.19 -14.03
C ASN A 201 -9.63 -4.10 -14.37
N ARG A 202 -9.32 -5.35 -14.70
CA ARG A 202 -10.30 -6.44 -14.77
C ARG A 202 -10.21 -7.28 -13.51
N TYR A 203 -11.38 -7.70 -13.04
CA TYR A 203 -11.55 -8.50 -11.85
C TYR A 203 -11.95 -9.92 -12.24
N TYR A 204 -11.26 -10.89 -11.65
CA TYR A 204 -11.58 -12.31 -11.81
C TYR A 204 -11.76 -12.95 -10.45
N VAL A 205 -12.73 -13.84 -10.34
CA VAL A 205 -13.07 -14.52 -9.09
C VAL A 205 -12.91 -16.02 -9.30
N ALA A 206 -12.33 -16.71 -8.32
CA ALA A 206 -12.25 -18.18 -8.34
C ALA A 206 -13.68 -18.76 -8.42
N GLU A 207 -13.89 -19.77 -9.26
CA GLU A 207 -15.23 -20.31 -9.56
C GLU A 207 -15.99 -20.80 -8.30
N GLU A 208 -15.26 -21.27 -7.30
CA GLU A 208 -15.79 -21.69 -6.00
C GLU A 208 -16.29 -20.53 -5.11
N GLU A 209 -15.87 -19.28 -5.37
CA GLU A 209 -16.15 -18.09 -4.55
C GLU A 209 -17.42 -17.34 -5.00
N SER A 210 -18.54 -18.05 -5.05
CA SER A 210 -19.81 -17.53 -5.61
C SER A 210 -20.40 -16.34 -4.85
N GLU A 211 -20.15 -16.22 -3.54
CA GLU A 211 -20.62 -15.08 -2.74
C GLU A 211 -19.84 -13.81 -3.04
N ILE A 212 -18.52 -13.94 -3.21
CA ILE A 212 -17.64 -12.86 -3.63
C ILE A 212 -18.01 -12.39 -5.04
N MET A 213 -18.25 -13.32 -5.98
CA MET A 213 -18.73 -12.97 -7.31
C MET A 213 -20.01 -12.13 -7.24
N ARG A 214 -20.98 -12.55 -6.43
CA ARG A 214 -22.24 -11.82 -6.25
C ARG A 214 -22.02 -10.43 -5.65
N ALA A 215 -21.18 -10.32 -4.63
CA ALA A 215 -20.87 -9.05 -3.97
C ALA A 215 -20.20 -8.06 -4.93
N LEU A 216 -19.21 -8.52 -5.71
CA LEU A 216 -18.46 -7.68 -6.64
C LEU A 216 -19.30 -7.22 -7.84
N THR A 217 -20.15 -8.10 -8.37
CA THR A 217 -21.09 -7.74 -9.45
C THR A 217 -22.18 -6.79 -8.95
N ALA A 218 -22.64 -6.94 -7.69
CA ALA A 218 -23.65 -6.07 -7.09
C ALA A 218 -23.10 -4.75 -6.54
N ALA A 219 -21.78 -4.58 -6.47
CA ALA A 219 -21.14 -3.35 -6.00
C ALA A 219 -21.57 -2.15 -6.87
N PRO A 220 -21.72 -0.95 -6.29
CA PRO A 220 -22.14 0.23 -7.03
C PRO A 220 -21.03 0.69 -7.99
N ASP A 221 -21.40 1.31 -9.10
CA ASP A 221 -20.41 1.81 -10.08
C ASP A 221 -19.68 3.08 -9.61
N THR A 222 -20.21 3.74 -8.58
CA THR A 222 -19.60 4.90 -7.93
C THR A 222 -19.78 4.82 -6.42
N PHE A 223 -18.84 5.42 -5.69
CA PHE A 223 -18.88 5.51 -4.23
C PHE A 223 -18.94 6.98 -3.80
N ASP A 224 -19.72 7.26 -2.76
CA ASP A 224 -19.65 8.54 -2.04
C ASP A 224 -18.44 8.49 -1.09
N ALA A 225 -17.26 8.62 -1.68
CA ALA A 225 -15.98 8.50 -1.02
C ALA A 225 -15.00 9.57 -1.53
N VAL A 226 -14.09 9.98 -0.65
CA VAL A 226 -12.98 10.86 -1.00
C VAL A 226 -11.83 9.99 -1.52
N LEU A 227 -11.30 10.31 -2.69
CA LEU A 227 -10.04 9.72 -3.13
C LEU A 227 -8.89 10.42 -2.41
N PHE A 228 -8.00 9.65 -1.78
CA PHE A 228 -6.87 10.21 -1.05
C PHE A 228 -5.96 11.06 -1.96
N ARG A 229 -5.83 10.69 -3.23
CA ARG A 229 -5.06 11.44 -4.24
C ARG A 229 -5.49 12.91 -4.42
N ASP A 230 -6.74 13.22 -4.09
CA ASP A 230 -7.29 14.58 -4.22
C ASP A 230 -7.05 15.42 -2.95
N MET A 231 -6.49 14.83 -1.89
CA MET A 231 -6.18 15.54 -0.66
C MET A 231 -4.99 16.47 -0.85
N GLN A 232 -5.12 17.68 -0.31
CA GLN A 232 -4.05 18.66 -0.27
C GLN A 232 -2.95 18.26 0.73
N PRO A 233 -1.73 18.82 0.58
CA PRO A 233 -0.63 18.55 1.50
C PRO A 233 -1.01 18.75 2.97
N ALA A 234 -0.53 17.85 3.82
CA ALA A 234 -0.99 17.75 5.20
C ALA A 234 -0.79 19.02 6.04
N LEU A 235 0.23 19.85 5.79
CA LEU A 235 0.42 21.14 6.49
C LEU A 235 -0.54 22.24 6.02
N ASP A 236 -1.03 22.14 4.78
CA ASP A 236 -1.80 23.19 4.13
C ASP A 236 -3.32 23.01 4.33
N ALA A 237 -3.75 21.78 4.64
CA ALA A 237 -5.17 21.45 4.82
C ALA A 237 -5.49 20.90 6.21
N ALA A 238 -6.23 21.70 7.00
CA ALA A 238 -6.75 21.28 8.30
C ALA A 238 -7.74 20.09 8.22
N SER A 239 -8.29 19.83 7.03
CA SER A 239 -9.13 18.65 6.75
C SER A 239 -8.32 17.38 6.51
N HIS A 240 -7.00 17.46 6.29
CA HIS A 240 -6.16 16.27 6.16
C HIS A 240 -6.17 15.50 7.49
N PRO A 241 -6.38 14.16 7.47
CA PRO A 241 -6.56 13.37 8.70
C PRO A 241 -5.37 13.48 9.66
N ASP A 242 -4.16 13.65 9.12
CA ASP A 242 -2.91 13.73 9.89
C ASP A 242 -2.34 15.16 10.00
N HIS A 243 -3.15 16.21 9.75
CA HIS A 243 -2.71 17.62 9.82
C HIS A 243 -2.02 17.95 11.15
N ARG A 244 -2.59 17.49 12.27
CA ARG A 244 -2.04 17.71 13.62
C ARG A 244 -0.63 17.12 13.75
N LEU A 245 -0.43 15.89 13.28
CA LEU A 245 0.88 15.25 13.33
C LEU A 245 1.87 15.96 12.40
N ALA A 246 1.44 16.36 11.21
CA ALA A 246 2.25 17.11 10.27
C ALA A 246 2.76 18.41 10.89
N GLN A 247 1.90 19.17 11.59
CA GLN A 247 2.29 20.41 12.26
C GLN A 247 3.40 20.20 13.31
N LEU A 248 3.35 19.10 14.08
CA LEU A 248 4.39 18.75 15.05
C LEU A 248 5.73 18.43 14.39
N LEU A 249 5.69 17.94 13.15
CA LEU A 249 6.85 17.49 12.40
C LEU A 249 7.27 18.47 11.30
N ALA A 250 6.66 19.66 11.21
CA ALA A 250 6.78 20.62 10.09
C ALA A 250 8.22 21.05 9.72
N LYS A 251 9.21 20.72 10.54
CA LYS A 251 10.63 21.03 10.34
C LYS A 251 11.41 19.97 9.55
N VAL A 252 10.76 18.90 9.08
CA VAL A 252 11.42 17.86 8.27
C VAL A 252 10.88 17.81 6.86
N ASP A 253 11.62 17.13 5.98
CA ASP A 253 11.17 16.78 4.64
C ASP A 253 9.96 15.83 4.73
N MET A 254 8.76 16.34 4.41
CA MET A 254 7.51 15.58 4.51
C MET A 254 7.50 14.36 3.59
N VAL A 255 8.16 14.44 2.42
CA VAL A 255 8.26 13.32 1.45
C VAL A 255 9.10 12.18 2.01
N ARG A 256 10.06 12.49 2.90
CA ARG A 256 10.93 11.49 3.52
C ARG A 256 10.52 11.14 4.95
N LEU A 257 9.38 11.66 5.41
CA LEU A 257 8.93 11.52 6.79
C LEU A 257 8.92 10.06 7.29
N PRO A 258 8.47 9.05 6.51
CA PRO A 258 8.49 7.65 6.94
C PRO A 258 9.88 7.06 7.16
N LEU A 259 10.93 7.74 6.69
CA LEU A 259 12.32 7.29 6.74
C LEU A 259 13.17 8.05 7.77
N ILE A 260 12.58 9.01 8.48
CA ILE A 260 13.27 9.74 9.53
C ILE A 260 13.55 8.80 10.70
N GLU A 261 14.77 8.88 11.24
CA GLU A 261 15.19 8.02 12.35
C GLU A 261 14.34 8.26 13.61
N ARG A 262 14.09 7.17 14.33
CA ARG A 262 13.28 7.14 15.55
C ARG A 262 13.66 8.23 16.55
N GLU A 263 14.95 8.38 16.87
CA GLU A 263 15.40 9.37 17.86
C GLU A 263 15.16 10.81 17.38
N THR A 264 15.31 11.07 16.08
CA THR A 264 14.98 12.37 15.50
C THR A 264 13.48 12.66 15.61
N LEU A 265 12.62 11.68 15.32
CA LEU A 265 11.17 11.82 15.48
C LEU A 265 10.81 12.11 16.94
N VAL A 266 11.34 11.34 17.90
CA VAL A 266 11.08 11.55 19.33
C VAL A 266 11.53 12.94 19.77
N ALA A 267 12.71 13.39 19.34
CA ALA A 267 13.21 14.72 19.67
C ALA A 267 12.29 15.82 19.14
N LEU A 268 11.83 15.71 17.88
CA LEU A 268 10.92 16.69 17.27
C LEU A 268 9.57 16.74 18.00
N LEU A 269 8.97 15.57 18.28
CA LEU A 269 7.65 15.47 18.92
C LEU A 269 7.63 15.98 20.37
N THR A 270 8.80 16.02 21.02
CA THR A 270 8.97 16.41 22.43
C THR A 270 9.70 17.73 22.62
N THR A 271 10.06 18.44 21.54
CA THR A 271 10.89 19.67 21.59
C THR A 271 10.29 20.78 22.45
N ASP A 272 8.96 20.88 22.51
CA ASP A 272 8.22 21.89 23.28
C ASP A 272 7.78 21.41 24.66
N LEU A 273 8.15 20.19 25.07
CA LEU A 273 7.84 19.64 26.38
C LEU A 273 8.99 19.89 27.38
N PRO A 274 8.69 20.18 28.67
CA PRO A 274 9.74 20.36 29.67
C PRO A 274 10.57 19.09 29.88
N ALA A 275 11.90 19.22 29.85
CA ALA A 275 12.82 18.09 30.01
C ALA A 275 12.61 17.31 31.32
N GLU A 276 12.27 18.01 32.41
CA GLU A 276 11.96 17.40 33.71
C GLU A 276 10.69 16.53 33.66
N SER A 277 9.71 16.89 32.82
CA SER A 277 8.50 16.09 32.65
C SER A 277 8.78 14.82 31.86
N LEU A 278 9.62 14.91 30.83
CA LEU A 278 9.96 13.77 29.96
C LEU A 278 10.59 12.60 30.71
N GLY A 279 11.34 12.87 31.80
CA GLY A 279 11.98 11.85 32.63
C GLY A 279 11.09 11.24 33.72
N LYS A 280 9.85 11.72 33.91
CA LYS A 280 8.93 11.16 34.91
C LYS A 280 8.33 9.85 34.40
N THR A 281 8.09 8.92 35.32
CA THR A 281 7.28 7.73 35.04
C THR A 281 5.90 8.16 34.54
N ALA A 282 5.50 7.67 33.36
CA ALA A 282 4.25 8.04 32.74
C ALA A 282 3.06 7.44 33.50
N THR A 283 2.06 8.27 33.77
CA THR A 283 0.73 7.83 34.23
C THR A 283 -0.16 7.48 33.04
N GLU A 284 -1.31 6.85 33.27
CA GLU A 284 -2.32 6.61 32.22
C GLU A 284 -2.78 7.93 31.56
N ALA A 285 -2.85 9.01 32.33
CA ALA A 285 -3.21 10.33 31.82
C ALA A 285 -2.12 10.90 30.90
N ASP A 286 -0.84 10.68 31.22
CA ASP A 286 0.28 11.12 30.37
C ASP A 286 0.31 10.34 29.06
N ILE A 287 0.04 9.03 29.11
CA ILE A 287 -0.08 8.17 27.94
C ILE A 287 -1.25 8.65 27.05
N ALA A 288 -2.43 8.88 27.64
CA ALA A 288 -3.60 9.45 26.97
C ALA A 288 -3.27 10.80 26.28
N ALA A 289 -2.63 11.72 27.01
CA ALA A 289 -2.28 13.03 26.51
C ALA A 289 -1.23 12.96 25.37
N ALA A 290 -0.26 12.06 25.45
CA ALA A 290 0.74 11.88 24.40
C ALA A 290 0.10 11.41 23.08
N ALA A 291 -0.78 10.41 23.13
CA ALA A 291 -1.48 9.96 21.92
C ALA A 291 -2.46 11.00 21.39
N GLU A 292 -3.20 11.68 22.27
CA GLU A 292 -4.12 12.75 21.87
C GLU A 292 -3.38 13.91 21.19
N ARG A 293 -2.19 14.23 21.67
CA ARG A 293 -1.31 15.22 21.03
C ARG A 293 -0.92 14.81 19.60
N LEU A 294 -0.64 13.54 19.33
CA LEU A 294 -0.22 13.10 17.99
C LEU A 294 -1.40 12.94 17.04
N PHE A 295 -2.48 12.33 17.50
CA PHE A 295 -3.53 11.79 16.64
C PHE A 295 -4.91 12.44 16.86
N GLY A 296 -5.03 13.32 17.86
CA GLY A 296 -6.33 13.79 18.33
C GLY A 296 -7.06 12.77 19.20
N HIS A 297 -8.35 12.99 19.41
CA HIS A 297 -9.14 12.14 20.30
C HIS A 297 -9.21 10.70 19.77
N ILE A 298 -8.61 9.76 20.49
CA ILE A 298 -8.67 8.31 20.21
C ILE A 298 -9.35 7.62 21.40
N PRO A 299 -10.28 6.67 21.16
CA PRO A 299 -10.78 5.79 22.21
C PRO A 299 -9.64 5.09 22.96
N GLN A 300 -9.62 5.24 24.28
CA GLN A 300 -8.55 4.73 25.15
C GLN A 300 -8.41 3.20 25.13
N SER A 301 -9.48 2.47 24.79
CA SER A 301 -9.56 1.01 24.87
C SER A 301 -8.68 0.26 23.87
N GLU A 302 -8.11 0.91 22.87
CA GLU A 302 -7.43 0.23 21.76
C GLU A 302 -5.90 0.10 21.89
N TRP A 303 -5.25 0.85 22.78
CA TRP A 303 -3.78 0.97 22.73
C TRP A 303 -3.08 1.20 24.09
N LEU A 304 -3.83 1.55 25.14
CA LEU A 304 -3.26 1.88 26.47
C LEU A 304 -2.51 0.72 27.13
N SER A 305 -2.93 -0.52 26.92
CA SER A 305 -2.30 -1.70 27.51
C SER A 305 -0.97 -2.07 26.85
N GLU A 306 -0.77 -1.72 25.57
CA GLU A 306 0.45 -2.05 24.83
C GLU A 306 1.61 -1.10 25.21
N LEU A 307 1.28 0.15 25.52
CA LEU A 307 2.27 1.18 25.88
C LEU A 307 2.66 1.18 27.37
N ARG A 308 1.95 0.41 28.19
CA ARG A 308 2.12 0.43 29.65
C ARG A 308 3.11 -0.65 30.09
N GLN A 309 4.36 -0.26 30.31
CA GLN A 309 5.36 -1.11 30.98
C GLN A 309 5.82 -0.46 32.31
N PRO A 310 6.31 -1.26 33.28
CA PRO A 310 6.89 -0.72 34.51
C PRO A 310 8.03 0.23 34.20
N HIS A 311 8.06 1.39 34.87
CA HIS A 311 9.11 2.42 34.73
C HIS A 311 9.20 3.12 33.37
N THR A 312 8.22 2.97 32.47
CA THR A 312 8.16 3.74 31.22
C THR A 312 8.06 5.24 31.51
N THR A 313 9.00 6.03 31.01
CA THR A 313 8.96 7.49 31.12
C THR A 313 8.06 8.11 30.05
N ILE A 314 7.67 9.38 30.20
CA ILE A 314 6.91 10.09 29.16
C ILE A 314 7.66 10.09 27.82
N ARG A 315 9.00 10.23 27.84
CA ARG A 315 9.80 10.13 26.60
C ARG A 315 9.71 8.74 25.96
N ASP A 316 9.74 7.69 26.77
CA ASP A 316 9.60 6.31 26.29
C ASP A 316 8.22 6.08 25.65
N VAL A 317 7.17 6.73 26.17
CA VAL A 317 5.83 6.68 25.54
C VAL A 317 5.89 7.22 24.12
N TYR A 318 6.50 8.39 23.88
CA TYR A 318 6.68 8.89 22.50
C TYR A 318 7.53 7.93 21.67
N ALA A 319 8.59 7.37 22.25
CA ALA A 319 9.46 6.42 21.57
C ALA A 319 8.78 5.09 21.22
N GLN A 320 7.69 4.73 21.91
CA GLN A 320 6.82 3.60 21.56
C GLN A 320 5.74 4.01 20.55
N LEU A 321 5.15 5.21 20.71
CA LEU A 321 4.13 5.73 19.79
C LEU A 321 4.67 5.82 18.35
N VAL A 322 5.91 6.28 18.15
CA VAL A 322 6.53 6.37 16.81
C VAL A 322 6.73 5.01 16.13
N GLU A 323 6.73 3.92 16.90
CA GLU A 323 6.88 2.55 16.38
C GLU A 323 5.55 1.93 15.97
N THR A 324 4.42 2.51 16.40
CA THR A 324 3.08 1.97 16.13
C THR A 324 2.72 2.05 14.64
N ASP A 325 1.93 1.09 14.16
CA ASP A 325 1.36 1.14 12.80
C ASP A 325 0.55 2.43 12.56
N ARG A 326 -0.14 2.94 13.60
CA ARG A 326 -0.89 4.19 13.51
C ARG A 326 0.02 5.36 13.16
N PHE A 327 1.17 5.48 13.82
CA PHE A 327 2.15 6.53 13.52
C PHE A 327 2.76 6.34 12.13
N ARG A 328 3.21 5.13 11.79
CA ARG A 328 3.85 4.82 10.51
C ARG A 328 2.92 5.10 9.31
N THR A 329 1.66 4.69 9.42
CA THR A 329 0.65 4.94 8.38
C THR A 329 0.26 6.41 8.29
N ALA A 330 0.25 7.15 9.40
CA ALA A 330 0.07 8.61 9.40
C ALA A 330 1.23 9.32 8.70
N CYS A 331 2.49 8.94 8.99
CA CYS A 331 3.65 9.43 8.26
C CYS A 331 3.57 9.10 6.76
N GLY A 332 3.09 7.90 6.41
CA GLY A 332 2.86 7.50 5.02
C GLY A 332 1.82 8.37 4.30
N ARG A 333 0.69 8.68 4.94
CA ARG A 333 -0.33 9.59 4.38
C ARG A 333 0.19 11.01 4.25
N ILE A 334 0.89 11.52 5.27
CA ILE A 334 1.55 12.82 5.17
C ILE A 334 2.49 12.82 3.97
N SER A 335 3.42 11.88 3.88
CA SER A 335 4.37 11.75 2.75
C SER A 335 3.69 11.72 1.39
N ALA A 336 2.65 10.89 1.27
CA ALA A 336 1.87 10.74 0.05
C ALA A 336 1.21 12.06 -0.40
N SER A 337 0.85 12.96 0.52
CA SER A 337 0.25 14.24 0.18
C SER A 337 1.23 15.28 -0.42
N TYR A 338 2.54 15.01 -0.42
CA TYR A 338 3.58 15.90 -0.94
C TYR A 338 4.31 15.39 -2.18
N ALA A 339 4.28 14.07 -2.43
CA ALA A 339 5.01 13.44 -3.51
C ALA A 339 4.03 12.75 -4.46
N TRP A 340 3.97 13.26 -5.69
CA TRP A 340 3.33 12.62 -6.84
C TRP A 340 4.38 12.33 -7.90
#